data_AF-A0A1R3G2L6-F1
#
_entry.id   AF-A0A1R3G2L6-F1
#
_cell.length_a   1.000
_cell.length_b   1.000
_cell.length_c   1.000
_cell.angle_alpha   90.00
_cell.angle_beta   90.00
_cell.angle_gamma   90.00
#
_symmetry.space_group_name_H-M   'P 1'
#
loop_
_entity.id
_entity.type
_entity.pdbx_description
1 polymer ?
#
loop_
_entity_poly.entity_id
_entity_poly.type
_entity_poly.pdbx_seq_one_letter_code
_entity_poly.pdbx_strand_id
1 'polypeptide(L)'
;MASSLVVTVTLVVVVVILLGIFDVPLMGRGDDQMVSPSQCKEEKNLLVNACKAIILGSSPSPECCERVRVSHVECVCPLVTPQVAALIGVERTIKQIEACGRTVPHNFKCGSM
;
A
#
# COMPACT_ATOMS: atom_id res chain seq x y z
N MET A 1 41.54 -19.34 -20.93
CA MET A 1 41.22 -18.44 -19.80
C MET A 1 39.78 -17.91 -19.87
N ALA A 2 39.27 -17.49 -21.04
CA ALA A 2 37.87 -17.06 -21.20
C ALA A 2 36.82 -18.14 -20.90
N SER A 3 37.08 -19.41 -21.30
CA SER A 3 36.11 -20.51 -21.12
C SER A 3 35.84 -20.86 -19.65
N SER A 4 36.84 -20.73 -18.77
CA SER A 4 36.66 -21.02 -17.35
C SER A 4 35.78 -19.97 -16.67
N LEU A 5 35.97 -18.69 -17.00
CA LEU A 5 35.14 -17.60 -16.47
C LEU A 5 33.68 -17.73 -16.90
N VAL A 6 33.43 -18.07 -18.17
CA VAL A 6 32.06 -18.26 -18.69
C VAL A 6 31.35 -19.39 -17.94
N VAL A 7 32.03 -20.52 -17.72
CA VAL A 7 31.44 -21.67 -17.00
C VAL A 7 31.12 -21.30 -15.55
N THR A 8 32.02 -20.61 -14.85
CA THR A 8 31.79 -20.17 -13.47
C THR A 8 30.62 -19.20 -13.37
N VAL A 9 30.52 -18.23 -14.28
CA VAL A 9 29.41 -17.26 -14.31
C VAL A 9 28.07 -17.96 -14.58
N THR A 10 28.03 -18.90 -15.52
CA THR A 10 26.79 -19.62 -15.88
C THR A 10 26.28 -20.47 -14.71
N LEU A 11 27.18 -21.17 -14.00
CA LEU A 11 26.82 -21.97 -12.82
C LEU A 11 26.26 -21.11 -11.70
N VAL A 12 26.88 -19.96 -11.41
CA VAL A 12 26.39 -19.04 -10.38
C VAL A 12 24.98 -18.55 -10.70
N VAL A 13 24.72 -18.14 -11.94
CA VAL A 13 23.39 -17.69 -12.37
C VAL A 13 22.33 -18.79 -12.23
N VAL A 14 22.65 -20.02 -12.66
CA VAL A 14 21.72 -21.16 -12.55
C VAL A 14 21.41 -21.49 -11.09
N VAL A 15 22.41 -21.47 -10.21
CA VAL A 15 22.22 -21.72 -8.77
C VAL A 15 21.34 -20.65 -8.12
N VAL A 16 21.53 -19.38 -8.45
CA VAL A 16 20.70 -18.28 -7.94
C VAL A 16 19.23 -18.44 -8.35
N ILE A 17 18.98 -18.83 -9.60
CA ILE A 17 17.63 -19.07 -10.12
C ILE A 17 16.96 -20.27 -9.42
N LEU A 18 17.69 -21.38 -9.23
CA LEU A 18 17.16 -22.59 -8.60
C LEU A 18 16.88 -22.42 -7.10
N LEU A 19 17.69 -21.62 -6.41
CA LEU A 19 17.52 -21.34 -4.99
C LEU A 19 16.51 -20.22 -4.71
N GLY A 20 15.98 -19.55 -5.75
CA GLY A 20 14.97 -18.50 -5.62
C GLY A 20 15.47 -17.23 -4.92
N ILE A 21 16.79 -17.03 -4.84
CA ILE A 21 17.40 -15.89 -4.13
C ILE A 21 17.49 -14.71 -5.11
N PHE A 22 16.38 -13.99 -5.30
CA PHE A 22 16.36 -12.73 -6.04
C PHE A 22 16.50 -11.53 -5.10
N ASP A 23 17.49 -11.54 -4.22
CA ASP A 23 17.89 -10.32 -3.50
C ASP A 23 18.81 -9.50 -4.42
N VAL A 24 18.20 -8.83 -5.40
CA VAL A 24 18.84 -7.69 -6.06
C VAL A 24 18.65 -6.48 -5.15
N PRO A 25 19.68 -5.96 -4.47
CA PRO A 25 19.55 -4.69 -3.77
C PRO A 25 19.50 -3.61 -4.85
N LEU A 26 18.29 -3.33 -5.35
CA LEU A 26 17.99 -2.17 -6.18
C LEU A 26 18.24 -0.93 -5.32
N MET A 27 19.44 -0.38 -5.47
CA MET A 27 19.79 0.93 -4.94
C MET A 27 18.81 1.97 -5.51
N GLY A 28 18.02 2.54 -4.61
CA GLY A 28 17.52 3.91 -4.67
C GLY A 28 16.77 4.31 -5.94
N ARG A 29 15.46 4.08 -5.94
CA ARG A 29 14.52 4.98 -6.62
C ARG A 29 13.23 4.94 -5.83
N GLY A 30 12.81 6.10 -5.30
CA GLY A 30 11.55 6.23 -4.57
C GLY A 30 10.44 5.51 -5.33
N ASP A 31 10.03 4.41 -4.73
CA ASP A 31 8.91 3.56 -5.08
C ASP A 31 7.62 4.32 -4.84
N ASP A 32 7.29 5.22 -5.78
CA ASP A 32 5.90 5.24 -6.24
C ASP A 32 5.69 3.87 -6.89
N GLN A 33 5.34 2.88 -6.06
CA GLN A 33 4.78 1.63 -6.51
C GLN A 33 3.61 2.05 -7.41
N MET A 34 3.81 2.09 -8.73
CA MET A 34 2.76 2.47 -9.65
C MET A 34 1.68 1.40 -9.59
N VAL A 35 0.78 1.52 -8.61
CA VAL A 35 -0.41 0.71 -8.50
C VAL A 35 -1.23 1.10 -9.71
N SER A 36 -1.38 0.14 -10.63
CA SER A 36 -2.18 0.37 -11.83
C SER A 36 -3.56 0.88 -11.43
N PRO A 37 -4.16 1.82 -12.19
CA PRO A 37 -5.52 2.31 -11.93
C PRO A 37 -6.56 1.19 -11.73
N SER A 38 -6.34 0.04 -12.39
CA SER A 38 -7.17 -1.15 -12.23
C SER A 38 -7.05 -1.82 -10.86
N GLN A 39 -5.86 -1.87 -10.26
CA GLN A 39 -5.63 -2.43 -8.92
C GLN A 39 -6.32 -1.57 -7.85
N CYS A 40 -6.30 -0.25 -8.02
CA CYS A 40 -7.01 0.64 -7.11
C CYS A 40 -8.53 0.42 -7.11
N LYS A 41 -9.14 -0.04 -8.21
CA LYS A 41 -10.60 -0.24 -8.24
C LYS A 41 -11.03 -1.31 -7.23
N GLU A 42 -10.34 -2.44 -7.23
CA GLU A 42 -10.66 -3.53 -6.31
C GLU A 42 -10.30 -3.16 -4.87
N GLU A 43 -9.15 -2.52 -4.65
CA GLU A 43 -8.78 -2.05 -3.32
C GLU A 43 -9.81 -1.09 -2.74
N LYS A 44 -10.28 -0.13 -3.53
CA LYS A 44 -11.33 0.82 -3.14
C LYS A 44 -12.61 0.09 -2.75
N ASN A 45 -13.06 -0.87 -3.56
CA ASN A 45 -14.29 -1.62 -3.28
C ASN A 45 -14.20 -2.38 -1.96
N LEU A 46 -13.09 -3.09 -1.74
CA LEU A 46 -12.86 -3.86 -0.52
C LEU A 46 -12.73 -2.95 0.70
N LEU A 47 -12.02 -1.83 0.58
CA LEU A 47 -11.88 -0.85 1.67
C LEU A 47 -13.23 -0.22 2.03
N VAL A 48 -13.98 0.27 1.05
CA VAL A 48 -15.30 0.88 1.27
C VAL A 48 -16.28 -0.13 1.87
N ASN A 49 -16.27 -1.39 1.42
CA ASN A 49 -17.16 -2.42 1.96
C ASN A 49 -16.82 -2.80 3.39
N ALA A 50 -15.55 -2.98 3.72
CA ALA A 50 -15.12 -3.33 5.08
C ALA A 50 -15.29 -2.17 6.06
N CYS A 51 -15.07 -0.93 5.62
CA CYS A 51 -14.98 0.24 6.50
C CYS A 51 -16.21 1.15 6.54
N LYS A 52 -17.39 0.71 6.06
CA LYS A 52 -18.63 1.51 6.13
C LYS A 52 -18.95 2.01 7.54
N ALA A 53 -18.65 1.20 8.56
CA ALA A 53 -18.88 1.55 9.96
C ALA A 53 -18.05 2.76 10.42
N ILE A 54 -16.84 2.97 9.87
CA ILE A 54 -15.99 4.14 10.16
C ILE A 54 -16.70 5.43 9.72
N ILE A 55 -17.32 5.42 8.54
CA ILE A 55 -18.06 6.58 8.00
C ILE A 55 -19.18 7.01 8.95
N LEU A 56 -19.82 6.04 9.61
CA LEU A 56 -20.88 6.25 10.60
C LEU A 56 -20.34 6.61 12.00
N GLY A 57 -19.01 6.75 12.16
CA GLY A 57 -18.36 7.09 13.43
C GLY A 57 -18.20 5.91 14.40
N SER A 58 -18.44 4.68 13.96
CA SER A 58 -18.25 3.47 14.78
C SER A 58 -16.79 3.01 14.78
N SER A 59 -16.42 2.19 15.75
CA SER A 59 -15.08 1.57 15.79
C SER A 59 -14.84 0.68 14.56
N PRO A 60 -13.61 0.64 14.02
CA PRO A 60 -13.28 -0.22 12.89
C PRO A 60 -13.44 -1.70 13.24
N SER A 61 -13.96 -2.49 12.29
CA SER A 61 -13.95 -3.95 12.39
C SER A 61 -12.52 -4.49 12.18
N PRO A 62 -12.22 -5.73 12.62
CA PRO A 62 -10.93 -6.36 12.33
C PRO A 62 -10.61 -6.40 10.83
N GLU A 63 -11.63 -6.71 10.01
CA GLU A 63 -11.57 -6.74 8.56
C GLU A 63 -11.20 -5.37 7.99
N CYS A 64 -11.84 -4.31 8.48
CA CYS A 64 -11.52 -2.94 8.08
C CYS A 64 -10.08 -2.57 8.46
N CYS A 65 -9.62 -2.92 9.66
CA CYS A 65 -8.25 -2.63 10.06
C CYS A 65 -7.21 -3.37 9.20
N GLU A 66 -7.49 -4.60 8.77
CA GLU A 66 -6.64 -5.31 7.83
C GLU A 66 -6.53 -4.54 6.50
N ARG A 67 -7.66 -4.12 5.94
CA ARG A 67 -7.68 -3.31 4.71
C ARG A 67 -6.93 -1.99 4.88
N VAL A 68 -7.15 -1.26 5.98
CA VAL A 68 -6.48 0.01 6.27
C VAL A 68 -4.96 -0.12 6.35
N ARG A 69 -4.44 -1.26 6.85
CA ARG A 69 -2.98 -1.50 6.95
C ARG A 69 -2.33 -1.75 5.61
N VAL A 70 -3.03 -2.43 4.70
CA VAL A 70 -2.49 -2.89 3.41
C VAL A 70 -2.91 -2.01 2.23
N SER A 71 -3.86 -1.10 2.41
CA SER A 71 -4.33 -0.20 1.36
C SER A 71 -3.28 0.83 0.97
N HIS A 72 -3.12 0.99 -0.33
CA HIS A 72 -2.21 1.95 -0.93
C HIS A 72 -2.79 3.36 -0.87
N VAL A 73 -1.97 4.33 -0.48
CA VAL A 73 -2.39 5.71 -0.24
C VAL A 73 -2.87 6.37 -1.54
N GLU A 74 -2.16 6.08 -2.64
CA GLU A 74 -2.49 6.48 -4.01
C GLU A 74 -3.86 5.98 -4.47
N CYS A 75 -4.34 4.84 -3.94
CA CYS A 75 -5.66 4.32 -4.23
C CYS A 75 -6.73 4.96 -3.32
N VAL A 76 -6.41 5.28 -2.07
CA VAL A 76 -7.38 5.81 -1.11
C VAL A 76 -7.59 7.31 -1.28
N CYS A 77 -6.54 8.09 -1.52
CA CYS A 77 -6.62 9.54 -1.57
C CYS A 77 -7.60 10.12 -2.61
N PRO A 78 -7.75 9.53 -3.81
CA PRO A 78 -8.78 9.96 -4.75
C PRO A 78 -10.22 9.80 -4.23
N LEU A 79 -10.47 8.96 -3.22
CA LEU A 79 -11.79 8.84 -2.59
C LEU A 79 -12.08 9.97 -1.61
N VAL A 80 -11.05 10.62 -1.07
CA VAL A 80 -11.17 11.68 -0.06
C VAL A 80 -11.44 13.02 -0.77
N THR A 81 -12.67 13.16 -1.26
CA THR A 81 -13.17 14.42 -1.81
C THR A 81 -13.57 15.36 -0.68
N PRO A 82 -13.72 16.68 -0.93
CA PRO A 82 -14.20 17.62 0.10
C PRO A 82 -15.52 17.19 0.73
N GLN A 83 -16.42 16.62 -0.09
CA GLN A 83 -17.73 16.14 0.38
C GLN A 83 -17.59 14.92 1.29
N VAL A 84 -16.70 13.98 0.96
CA VAL A 84 -16.43 12.80 1.80
C VAL A 84 -15.73 13.22 3.10
N ALA A 85 -14.75 14.13 3.04
CA ALA A 85 -14.04 14.65 4.19
C ALA A 85 -15.00 15.31 5.21
N ALA A 86 -16.00 16.06 4.71
CA ALA A 86 -17.04 16.66 5.54
C ALA A 86 -17.96 15.61 6.20
N LEU A 87 -18.24 14.49 5.52
CA LEU A 87 -19.09 13.42 6.04
C LEU A 87 -18.40 12.61 7.14
N ILE A 88 -17.14 12.21 6.92
CA ILE A 88 -16.45 11.26 7.80
C ILE A 88 -15.89 11.92 9.07
N GLY A 89 -15.71 13.24 9.05
CA GLY A 89 -15.03 13.96 10.14
C GLY A 89 -13.55 13.56 10.22
N VAL A 90 -12.70 14.26 9.45
CA VAL A 90 -11.30 13.89 9.19
C VAL A 90 -10.52 13.50 10.46
N GLU A 91 -10.56 14.32 11.52
CA GLU A 91 -9.83 14.02 12.76
C GLU A 91 -10.29 12.73 13.45
N ARG A 92 -11.59 12.44 13.41
CA ARG A 92 -12.14 11.20 13.96
C ARG A 92 -11.63 10.00 13.16
N THR A 93 -11.70 10.10 11.83
CA THR A 93 -11.22 9.05 10.92
C THR A 93 -9.73 8.78 11.11
N ILE A 94 -8.91 9.82 11.27
CA ILE A 94 -7.47 9.67 11.56
C ILE A 94 -7.27 8.82 12.82
N LYS A 95 -7.95 9.16 13.92
CA LYS A 95 -7.85 8.37 15.17
C LYS A 95 -8.30 6.92 15.00
N GLN A 96 -9.32 6.66 14.19
CA GLN A 96 -9.79 5.30 13.90
C GLN A 96 -8.76 4.51 13.06
N ILE A 97 -8.11 5.16 12.10
CA ILE A 97 -7.02 4.58 11.28
C ILE A 97 -5.79 4.30 12.16
N GLU A 98 -5.42 5.22 13.04
CA GLU A 98 -4.33 5.06 13.99
C GLU A 98 -4.60 3.94 15.01
N ALA A 99 -5.86 3.77 15.44
CA ALA A 99 -6.27 2.64 16.28
C ALA A 99 -6.12 1.30 15.56
N CYS A 100 -6.21 1.27 14.22
CA CYS A 100 -5.85 0.10 13.43
C CYS A 100 -4.33 -0.13 13.33
N GLY A 101 -3.48 0.77 13.84
CA GLY A 101 -2.02 0.64 13.78
C GLY A 101 -1.39 1.21 12.50
N ARG A 102 -2.13 2.02 11.74
CA ARG A 102 -1.60 2.76 10.59
C ARG A 102 -1.33 4.20 10.99
N THR A 103 -0.07 4.60 10.97
CA THR A 103 0.32 5.99 11.27
C THR A 103 -0.06 6.93 10.13
N VAL A 104 -0.70 8.05 10.45
CA VAL A 104 -0.95 9.15 9.52
C VAL A 104 0.02 10.28 9.84
N PRO A 105 0.91 10.67 8.92
CA PRO A 105 1.85 11.77 9.18
C PRO A 105 1.12 13.08 9.50
N HIS A 106 1.74 13.90 10.36
CA HIS A 106 1.24 15.26 10.59
C HIS A 106 1.22 16.06 9.29
N ASN A 107 0.17 16.85 9.09
CA ASN A 107 -0.07 17.65 7.88
C ASN A 107 -0.11 16.83 6.58
N PHE A 108 -0.41 15.53 6.68
CA PHE A 108 -0.60 14.69 5.51
C PHE A 108 -1.77 15.19 4.67
N LYS A 109 -1.51 15.48 3.39
CA LYS A 109 -2.51 15.89 2.41
C LYS A 109 -2.93 14.68 1.59
N CYS A 110 -4.23 14.54 1.39
CA CYS A 110 -4.82 13.41 0.70
C CYS A 110 -5.99 13.91 -0.15
N GLY A 111 -6.02 13.49 -1.41
CA GLY A 111 -7.03 13.97 -2.37
C GLY A 111 -6.75 15.41 -2.80
N SER A 112 -7.81 16.17 -3.08
CA SER A 112 -7.73 17.55 -3.56
C SER A 112 -7.71 18.61 -2.45
N MET A 113 -7.09 18.28 -1.30
CA MET A 113 -7.04 19.10 -0.06
C MET A 113 -5.67 19.78 0.17
#